data_AF-A0A8H4PJP9-F1
#
_entry.id   AF-A0A8H4PJP9-F1
#
_cell.length_a   1.000
_cell.length_b   1.000
_cell.length_c   1.000
_cell.angle_alpha   90.00
_cell.angle_beta   90.00
_cell.angle_gamma   90.00
#
_symmetry.space_group_name_H-M   'P 1'
#
loop_
_entity.id
_entity.type
_entity.pdbx_description
1 polymer ?
#
loop_
_entity_poly.entity_id
_entity_poly.type
_entity_poly.pdbx_seq_one_letter_code
_entity_poly.pdbx_strand_id
1 'polypeptide(L)'
;VHSTNTRQTDSEVIEKRTAVLVRKYCIREGSGGRGRWRGGNGITREMEARTNLKFSILCDRRVYRPYGMAGGHAGQKGENHVFKFNEEGELEMMNLGGKAVGQLRPGEYVQINTPGGGGYGRPEDDAVIEGYDDFHRAFV
;
A
#
# COMPACT_ATOMS: atom_id res chain seq x y z
N VAL A 1 13.59 11.80 -4.24
CA VAL A 1 13.31 11.79 -2.78
C VAL A 1 13.75 10.44 -2.25
N HIS A 2 14.58 10.41 -1.21
CA HIS A 2 15.11 9.16 -0.65
C HIS A 2 14.40 8.87 0.67
N SER A 3 13.69 7.75 0.74
CA SER A 3 13.23 7.17 2.01
C SER A 3 14.23 6.10 2.41
N THR A 4 14.61 6.06 3.69
CA THR A 4 15.43 4.96 4.20
C THR A 4 14.51 3.78 4.56
N ASN A 5 15.06 2.56 4.61
CA ASN A 5 14.28 1.32 4.80
C ASN A 5 13.36 1.33 6.04
N THR A 6 13.67 2.13 7.07
CA THR A 6 12.91 2.17 8.33
C THR A 6 12.18 3.50 8.56
N ARG A 7 12.41 4.54 7.74
CA ARG A 7 11.77 5.85 7.92
C ARG A 7 11.09 6.31 6.64
N GLN A 8 9.78 6.48 6.74
CA GLN A 8 8.97 7.11 5.72
C GLN A 8 9.37 8.58 5.54
N THR A 9 9.41 9.05 4.29
CA THR A 9 9.52 10.48 3.98
C THR A 9 8.16 11.16 4.13
N ASP A 10 8.13 12.34 4.75
CA ASP A 10 6.93 13.15 4.92
C ASP A 10 6.32 13.55 3.58
N SER A 11 4.99 13.55 3.49
CA SER A 11 4.24 13.88 2.28
C SER A 11 4.61 15.28 1.77
N GLU A 12 4.74 16.26 2.66
CA GLU A 12 5.15 17.63 2.33
C GLU A 12 6.50 17.69 1.61
N VAL A 13 7.46 16.86 2.04
CA VAL A 13 8.79 16.79 1.41
C VAL A 13 8.71 16.15 0.03
N ILE A 14 7.85 15.14 -0.15
CA ILE A 14 7.60 14.52 -1.45
C ILE A 14 7.01 15.56 -2.41
N GLU A 15 5.93 16.22 -2.01
CA GLU A 15 5.20 17.19 -2.85
C GLU A 15 6.03 18.43 -3.15
N LYS A 16 6.88 18.88 -2.22
CA LYS A 16 7.78 20.02 -2.47
C LYS A 16 8.88 19.68 -3.47
N ARG A 17 9.36 18.43 -3.48
CA ARG A 17 10.53 18.01 -4.28
C ARG A 17 10.17 17.30 -5.58
N THR A 18 8.88 17.02 -5.80
CA THR A 18 8.42 16.31 -6.99
C THR A 18 7.12 16.92 -7.52
N ALA A 19 6.83 16.70 -8.80
CA ALA A 19 5.59 17.17 -9.41
C ALA A 19 4.39 16.25 -9.11
N VAL A 20 4.34 15.65 -7.92
CA VAL A 20 3.20 14.83 -7.48
C VAL A 20 2.47 15.45 -6.29
N LEU A 21 1.21 15.05 -6.11
CA LEU A 21 0.38 15.27 -4.93
C LEU A 21 0.14 13.91 -4.24
N VAL A 22 0.31 13.83 -2.92
CA VAL A 22 0.02 12.62 -2.15
C VAL A 22 -1.45 12.63 -1.75
N ARG A 23 -2.31 11.99 -2.55
CA ARG A 23 -3.76 11.96 -2.31
C ARG A 23 -4.14 11.14 -1.08
N LYS A 24 -3.43 10.03 -0.87
CA LYS A 24 -3.71 9.07 0.19
C LYS A 24 -2.43 8.48 0.71
N TYR A 25 -2.35 8.39 2.03
CA TYR A 25 -1.33 7.63 2.73
C TYR A 25 -1.94 7.07 4.01
N CYS A 26 -2.35 5.81 3.98
CA CYS A 26 -3.00 5.18 5.13
C CYS A 26 -2.55 3.73 5.33
N ILE A 27 -2.85 3.18 6.50
CA ILE A 27 -2.71 1.76 6.76
C ILE A 27 -3.67 0.98 5.85
N ARG A 28 -3.19 -0.13 5.29
CA ARG A 28 -3.98 -1.06 4.49
C ARG A 28 -4.58 -2.10 5.43
N GLU A 29 -5.69 -1.75 6.04
CA GLU A 29 -6.32 -2.56 7.08
C GLU A 29 -6.62 -3.99 6.62
N GLY A 30 -6.41 -4.95 7.52
CA GLY A 30 -6.63 -6.39 7.26
C GLY A 30 -5.67 -7.02 6.23
N SER A 31 -4.60 -6.33 5.82
CA SER A 31 -3.60 -6.91 4.92
C SER A 31 -2.63 -7.84 5.63
N GLY A 32 -2.48 -7.72 6.95
CA GLY A 32 -1.70 -8.64 7.78
C GLY A 32 -2.32 -10.04 7.88
N GLY A 33 -1.47 -11.07 7.88
CA GLY A 33 -1.88 -12.45 8.05
C GLY A 33 -2.36 -12.72 9.48
N ARG A 34 -3.45 -13.49 9.61
CA ARG A 34 -3.99 -13.91 10.91
C ARG A 34 -3.04 -14.91 11.58
N GLY A 35 -2.93 -14.84 12.90
CA GLY A 35 -2.22 -15.79 13.75
C GLY A 35 -2.43 -15.42 15.21
N ARG A 36 -1.89 -16.21 16.15
CA ARG A 36 -1.81 -15.79 17.56
C ARG A 36 -1.15 -14.42 17.68
N TRP A 37 -0.14 -14.18 16.84
CA TRP A 37 0.45 -12.87 16.60
C TRP A 37 0.15 -12.47 15.16
N ARG A 38 -0.62 -11.39 14.99
CA ARG A 38 -0.99 -10.87 13.66
C ARG A 38 0.22 -10.32 12.95
N GLY A 39 0.32 -10.59 11.64
CA GLY A 39 1.27 -9.89 10.80
C GLY A 39 0.91 -8.41 10.68
N GLY A 40 1.90 -7.54 10.55
CA GLY A 40 1.66 -6.10 10.37
C GLY A 40 0.92 -5.79 9.07
N ASN A 41 0.01 -4.82 9.12
CA ASN A 41 -0.63 -4.29 7.91
C ASN A 41 0.38 -3.55 7.04
N GLY A 42 0.20 -3.64 5.72
CA GLY A 42 0.87 -2.77 4.77
C GLY A 42 0.27 -1.36 4.77
N ILE A 43 0.61 -0.59 3.73
CA ILE A 43 0.12 0.77 3.50
C ILE A 43 -0.45 0.89 2.10
N THR A 44 -1.40 1.82 1.94
CA THR A 44 -1.91 2.30 0.66
C THR A 44 -1.41 3.72 0.45
N ARG A 45 -0.74 3.94 -0.68
CA ARG A 45 -0.23 5.25 -1.08
C ARG A 45 -0.66 5.62 -2.49
N GLU A 46 -1.29 6.76 -2.65
CA GLU A 46 -1.68 7.32 -3.94
C GLU A 46 -0.83 8.54 -4.26
N MET A 47 -0.27 8.58 -5.47
CA MET A 47 0.53 9.69 -5.97
C MET A 47 -0.03 10.17 -7.31
N GLU A 48 -0.58 11.37 -7.30
CA GLU A 48 -1.16 12.03 -8.46
C GLU A 48 -0.15 12.93 -9.16
N ALA A 49 -0.13 12.89 -10.48
CA ALA A 49 0.70 13.77 -11.27
C ALA A 49 0.09 15.18 -11.32
N ARG A 50 0.90 16.21 -11.05
CA ARG A 50 0.54 17.62 -11.25
C ARG A 50 0.99 18.17 -12.61
N THR A 51 1.92 17.46 -13.25
CA THR A 51 2.41 17.73 -14.61
C THR A 51 2.62 16.41 -15.33
N ASN A 52 2.81 16.43 -16.64
CA ASN A 52 3.17 15.22 -17.39
C ASN A 52 4.45 14.63 -16.80
N LEU A 53 4.39 13.39 -16.31
CA LEU A 53 5.54 12.74 -15.70
C LEU A 53 5.65 11.27 -16.08
N LYS A 54 6.89 10.81 -16.16
CA LYS A 54 7.24 9.39 -16.32
C LYS A 54 7.50 8.80 -14.94
N PHE A 55 6.98 7.60 -14.69
CA PHE A 55 7.23 6.88 -13.46
C PHE A 55 7.73 5.47 -13.75
N SER A 56 8.40 4.88 -12.77
CA SER A 56 8.75 3.47 -12.74
C SER A 56 8.40 2.87 -11.39
N ILE A 57 7.98 1.61 -11.40
CA ILE A 57 7.69 0.81 -10.22
C ILE A 57 8.61 -0.39 -10.23
N LEU A 58 9.25 -0.63 -9.08
CA LEU A 58 10.08 -1.78 -8.81
C LEU A 58 9.66 -2.34 -7.45
N CYS A 59 8.87 -3.41 -7.46
CA CYS A 59 8.27 -3.98 -6.28
C CYS A 59 8.23 -5.51 -6.36
N ASP A 60 8.67 -6.17 -5.29
CA ASP A 60 8.58 -7.62 -5.14
C ASP A 60 7.35 -8.03 -4.29
N ARG A 61 7.19 -9.33 -3.99
CA ARG A 61 6.06 -9.86 -3.20
C ARG A 61 4.67 -9.51 -3.77
N ARG A 62 4.58 -9.49 -5.11
CA ARG A 62 3.34 -9.27 -5.89
C ARG A 62 2.73 -10.56 -6.44
N VAL A 63 3.50 -11.64 -6.45
CA VAL A 63 3.06 -13.00 -6.86
C VAL A 63 2.94 -13.88 -5.63
N TYR A 64 4.04 -14.00 -4.87
CA TYR A 64 4.07 -14.79 -3.63
C TYR A 64 3.68 -13.95 -2.42
N ARG A 65 2.65 -14.42 -1.71
CA ARG A 65 2.19 -13.83 -0.44
C ARG A 65 3.25 -14.02 0.65
N PRO A 66 3.41 -13.07 1.59
CA PRO A 66 4.22 -13.30 2.79
C PRO A 66 3.64 -14.45 3.61
N TYR A 67 4.43 -15.51 3.80
CA TYR A 67 3.96 -16.74 4.44
C TYR A 67 3.75 -16.53 5.93
N GLY A 68 2.74 -17.20 6.48
CA GLY A 68 2.60 -17.33 7.93
C GLY A 68 3.50 -18.43 8.48
N MET A 69 3.73 -18.42 9.79
CA MET A 69 4.60 -19.37 10.48
C MET A 69 3.88 -20.05 11.64
N ALA A 70 4.29 -21.27 12.00
CA ALA A 70 3.73 -22.03 13.12
C ALA A 70 2.19 -22.16 13.10
N GLY A 71 1.58 -22.30 11.92
CA GLY A 71 0.13 -22.36 11.74
C GLY A 71 -0.57 -21.02 11.54
N GLY A 72 0.17 -19.90 11.48
CA GLY A 72 -0.37 -18.61 11.06
C GLY A 72 -0.66 -18.56 9.56
N HIS A 73 -1.59 -17.69 9.17
CA HIS A 73 -1.99 -17.47 7.78
C HIS A 73 -1.08 -16.46 7.08
N ALA A 74 -1.03 -16.57 5.76
CA ALA A 74 -0.31 -15.65 4.90
C ALA A 74 -0.92 -14.24 4.94
N GLY A 75 -0.05 -13.22 4.86
CA GLY A 75 -0.47 -11.84 4.61
C GLY A 75 -0.95 -11.66 3.18
N GLN A 76 -1.65 -10.56 2.92
CA GLN A 76 -2.03 -10.19 1.56
C GLN A 76 -0.78 -9.81 0.76
N LYS A 77 -0.79 -10.18 -0.54
CA LYS A 77 0.23 -9.70 -1.48
C LYS A 77 0.12 -8.19 -1.68
N GLY A 78 1.20 -7.58 -2.13
CA GLY A 78 1.14 -6.20 -2.61
C GLY A 78 0.41 -6.12 -3.94
N GLU A 79 -0.10 -4.95 -4.26
CA GLU A 79 -0.82 -4.65 -5.50
C GLU A 79 -0.48 -3.23 -5.95
N ASN A 80 -0.31 -3.03 -7.24
CA ASN A 80 -0.06 -1.70 -7.79
C ASN A 80 -1.08 -1.44 -8.90
N HIS A 81 -1.71 -0.27 -8.85
CA HIS A 81 -2.71 0.14 -9.82
C HIS A 81 -2.35 1.52 -10.38
N VAL A 82 -2.75 1.79 -11.62
CA VAL A 82 -2.75 3.13 -12.21
C VAL A 82 -4.18 3.52 -12.52
N PHE A 83 -4.49 4.79 -12.33
CA PHE A 83 -5.77 5.41 -12.68
C PHE A 83 -5.50 6.44 -13.76
N LYS A 84 -6.06 6.22 -14.96
CA LYS A 84 -5.87 7.09 -16.13
C LYS A 84 -7.21 7.51 -16.72
N PHE A 85 -7.25 8.68 -17.35
CA PHE A 85 -8.46 9.08 -18.04
C PHE A 85 -8.69 8.24 -19.29
N ASN A 86 -9.87 7.64 -19.40
CA ASN A 86 -10.37 6.99 -20.60
C ASN A 86 -10.80 8.05 -21.64
N GLU A 87 -11.40 7.60 -22.76
CA GLU A 87 -11.87 8.50 -23.83
C GLU A 87 -13.02 9.41 -23.40
N GLU A 88 -13.79 8.99 -22.39
CA GLU A 88 -14.92 9.73 -21.80
C GLU A 88 -14.47 10.74 -20.74
N GLY A 89 -13.18 10.76 -20.39
CA GLY A 89 -12.62 11.63 -19.37
C GLY A 89 -12.78 11.11 -17.94
N GLU A 90 -13.14 9.84 -17.75
CA GLU A 90 -13.26 9.19 -16.44
C GLU A 90 -11.99 8.42 -16.08
N LEU A 91 -11.69 8.31 -14.79
CA LEU A 91 -10.52 7.57 -14.31
C LEU A 91 -10.78 6.06 -14.31
N GLU A 92 -10.09 5.34 -15.19
CA GLU A 92 -10.11 3.89 -15.28
C GLU A 92 -8.91 3.27 -14.52
N MET A 93 -9.18 2.24 -13.73
CA MET A 93 -8.18 1.50 -12.96
C MET A 93 -7.57 0.35 -13.78
N MET A 94 -6.24 0.30 -13.84
CA MET A 94 -5.49 -0.79 -14.45
C MET A 94 -4.43 -1.35 -13.49
N ASN A 95 -4.24 -2.68 -13.52
CA ASN A 95 -3.19 -3.35 -12.74
C ASN A 95 -1.81 -3.16 -13.40
N LEU A 96 -0.81 -2.73 -12.64
CA LEU A 96 0.56 -2.50 -13.13
C LEU A 96 1.53 -3.67 -12.90
N GLY A 97 1.13 -4.68 -12.13
CA GLY A 97 2.03 -5.72 -11.67
C GLY A 97 3.16 -5.21 -10.77
N GLY A 98 4.24 -5.98 -10.64
CA GLY A 98 5.36 -5.64 -9.74
C GLY A 98 6.45 -4.77 -10.35
N LYS A 99 6.59 -4.76 -11.68
CA LYS A 99 7.61 -4.01 -12.39
C LYS A 99 6.97 -3.37 -13.61
N ALA A 100 6.96 -2.05 -13.66
CA ALA A 100 6.33 -1.30 -14.74
C ALA A 100 7.02 0.05 -14.95
N VAL A 101 6.93 0.57 -16.16
CA VAL A 101 7.26 1.95 -16.50
C VAL A 101 6.05 2.54 -17.18
N GLY A 102 5.67 3.75 -16.80
CA GLY A 102 4.48 4.41 -17.32
C GLY A 102 4.63 5.92 -17.39
N GLN A 103 3.61 6.55 -17.96
CA GLN A 103 3.47 8.00 -18.01
C GLN A 103 2.11 8.37 -17.41
N LEU A 104 2.04 9.52 -16.74
CA LEU A 104 0.83 10.11 -16.18
C LEU A 104 0.64 11.52 -16.73
N ARG A 105 -0.60 11.86 -17.06
CA ARG A 105 -1.09 13.23 -17.29
C ARG A 105 -1.52 13.86 -15.95
N PRO A 106 -1.61 15.20 -15.85
CA PRO A 106 -2.17 15.87 -14.69
C PRO A 106 -3.52 15.27 -14.27
N GLY A 107 -3.70 14.97 -12.99
CA GLY A 107 -4.90 14.34 -12.44
C GLY A 107 -4.90 12.80 -12.47
N GLU A 108 -4.06 12.17 -13.30
CA GLU A 108 -3.86 10.72 -13.26
C GLU A 108 -2.92 10.34 -12.11
N TYR A 109 -3.09 9.14 -11.55
CA TYR A 109 -2.33 8.74 -10.37
C TYR A 109 -1.98 7.26 -10.33
N VAL A 110 -0.96 6.94 -9.53
CA VAL A 110 -0.60 5.55 -9.19
C VAL A 110 -0.98 5.27 -7.75
N GLN A 111 -1.57 4.10 -7.52
CA GLN A 111 -1.83 3.56 -6.19
C GLN A 111 -0.89 2.38 -5.92
N ILE A 112 -0.12 2.48 -4.85
CA ILE A 112 0.80 1.44 -4.38
C ILE A 112 0.25 0.87 -3.08
N ASN A 113 -0.08 -0.42 -3.10
CA ASN A 113 -0.47 -1.19 -1.93
C ASN A 113 0.68 -2.12 -1.56
N THR A 114 1.32 -1.90 -0.41
CA THR A 114 2.39 -2.78 0.05
C THR A 114 1.81 -4.09 0.59
N PRO A 115 2.58 -5.20 0.55
CA PRO A 115 2.16 -6.45 1.19
C PRO A 115 2.04 -6.27 2.70
N GLY A 116 1.15 -7.05 3.32
CA GLY A 116 1.13 -7.22 4.78
C GLY A 116 2.03 -8.37 5.22
N GLY A 117 2.45 -8.39 6.49
CA GLY A 117 3.24 -9.48 7.06
C GLY A 117 2.43 -10.77 7.23
N GLY A 118 3.09 -11.93 7.24
CA GLY A 118 2.43 -13.19 7.62
C GLY A 118 2.22 -13.29 9.13
N GLY A 119 1.14 -13.95 9.56
CA GLY A 119 0.87 -14.18 10.98
C GLY A 119 1.72 -15.31 11.56
N TYR A 120 1.92 -15.29 12.88
CA TYR A 120 2.63 -16.35 13.62
C TYR A 120 1.71 -17.06 14.61
N GLY A 121 1.77 -18.39 14.64
CA GLY A 121 0.96 -19.23 15.51
C GLY A 121 -0.45 -19.43 14.95
N ARG A 122 -1.10 -20.54 15.30
CA ARG A 122 -2.51 -20.77 14.95
C ARG A 122 -3.37 -19.62 15.51
N PRO A 123 -4.25 -19.01 14.71
CA PRO A 123 -5.25 -18.10 15.25
C PRO A 123 -6.09 -18.87 16.27
N GLU A 124 -6.27 -18.31 17.46
CA GLU A 124 -7.32 -18.75 18.37
C GLU A 124 -8.65 -18.25 17.78
N ASP A 125 -9.69 -19.09 17.79
CA ASP A 125 -11.02 -18.69 17.34
C ASP A 125 -11.47 -17.48 18.17
N ASP A 126 -11.66 -16.35 17.49
CA ASP A 126 -12.19 -15.08 17.99
C ASP A 126 -11.72 -14.59 19.37
N ALA A 127 -10.43 -14.77 19.69
CA ALA A 127 -9.80 -13.89 20.66
C ALA A 127 -9.71 -12.48 20.03
N VAL A 128 -10.72 -11.65 20.32
CA VAL A 128 -10.60 -10.20 20.24
C VAL A 128 -9.34 -9.86 21.01
N ILE A 129 -8.28 -9.45 20.30
CA ILE A 129 -7.11 -8.89 20.97
C ILE A 129 -7.56 -7.50 21.43
N GLU A 130 -8.19 -7.44 22.60
CA GLU A 130 -8.39 -6.19 23.34
C GLU A 130 -7.00 -5.56 23.49
N GLY A 131 -6.74 -4.46 22.78
CA GLY A 131 -5.54 -3.68 22.98
C GLY A 131 -4.91 -3.03 21.75
N TYR A 132 -5.32 -3.38 20.50
CA TYR A 132 -4.77 -2.71 19.30
C TYR A 132 -5.80 -1.91 18.47
N ASP A 133 -7.09 -2.24 18.57
CA ASP A 133 -8.14 -1.49 17.85
C ASP A 133 -8.44 -0.12 18.49
N ASP A 134 -7.99 0.12 19.73
CA ASP A 134 -8.38 1.30 20.51
C ASP A 134 -7.55 2.55 20.24
N PHE A 135 -6.31 2.42 19.71
CA PHE A 135 -5.49 3.59 19.40
C PHE A 135 -5.92 4.31 18.11
N HIS A 136 -6.59 3.62 17.18
CA HIS A 136 -7.05 4.21 15.92
C HIS A 136 -8.46 4.80 15.98
N ARG A 137 -9.26 4.47 17.01
CA ARG A 137 -10.58 5.08 17.23
C ARG A 137 -10.55 6.38 18.05
N ALA A 138 -9.43 6.70 18.69
CA ALA A 138 -9.32 7.86 19.59
C ALA A 138 -9.12 9.22 18.89
N PHE A 139 -9.09 9.28 17.56
CA PHE A 139 -8.92 10.53 16.80
C PHE A 139 -9.92 10.65 15.63
N VAL A 140 -11.21 10.48 15.93
CA VAL A 140 -12.31 11.05 15.14
C VAL A 140 -13.10 11.99 16.02
#